data_AF-A0A970YMF9-F1
#
_entry.id   AF-A0A970YMF9-F1
#
_cell.length_a   1.000
_cell.length_b   1.000
_cell.length_c   1.000
_cell.angle_alpha   90.00
_cell.angle_beta   90.00
_cell.angle_gamma   90.00
#
_symmetry.space_group_name_H-M   'P 1'
#
loop_
_entity.id
_entity.type
_entity.pdbx_description
1 polymer ?
#
loop_
_entity_poly.entity_id
_entity_poly.type
_entity_poly.pdbx_seq_one_letter_code
_entity_poly.pdbx_strand_id
1 'polypeptide(L)'
;MVEKNLWSTASLMFLFLFISCLSPSVILADSWTMDELHYVSLNATTSGFSGLIVGTVNNFDLMILREGTLLRFVLAGLDIPQYDSSELYSRRLLSFLRSTIGLQAAVQRASSSEGTAAYIWIQLDGESYLIQSIVVSSGLGRAVGEGEIDLSNAEEYASKRALGIWDEEPDVVKATIQEDVHQAETKESLQNHSLLDAKLVISEIDIFENGEYAMIVLTASEGGRFDGSTLSIVSRSESRLDEDLFFFASEGVLEMQEQLKIFVTLDRSRQVTFDYDYLWESYLDPRGGYIRIRGRDGIETLFEYEYDRRISGFIVTPLD
;
A
#
# COMPACT_ATOMS: atom_id res chain seq x y z
N MET A 1 36.71 -59.17 35.97
CA MET A 1 35.57 -58.84 35.09
C MET A 1 35.05 -57.48 35.53
N VAL A 2 35.31 -56.46 34.72
CA VAL A 2 34.94 -55.07 35.01
C VAL A 2 33.97 -54.67 33.92
N GLU A 3 32.67 -54.69 34.21
CA GLU A 3 31.68 -54.01 33.39
C GLU A 3 31.31 -52.70 34.07
N LYS A 4 31.66 -51.63 33.36
CA LYS A 4 31.50 -50.24 33.74
C LYS A 4 30.04 -49.83 33.50
N ASN A 5 29.46 -49.20 34.51
CA ASN A 5 28.34 -48.28 34.37
C ASN A 5 28.65 -47.26 33.28
N LEU A 6 27.90 -47.30 32.19
CA LEU A 6 28.00 -46.36 31.06
C LEU A 6 26.62 -45.96 30.56
N TRP A 7 25.71 -45.70 31.50
CA TRP A 7 24.40 -45.11 31.24
C TRP A 7 24.25 -43.89 32.14
N SER A 8 24.76 -42.73 31.73
CA SER A 8 24.42 -41.45 32.39
C SER A 8 24.79 -40.16 31.62
N THR A 9 25.51 -40.20 30.50
CA THR A 9 25.93 -38.94 29.82
C THR A 9 25.34 -38.74 28.43
N ALA A 10 24.84 -39.80 27.77
CA ALA A 10 24.20 -39.67 26.46
C ALA A 10 22.78 -39.08 26.53
N SER A 11 22.08 -39.25 27.65
CA SER A 11 20.70 -38.76 27.80
C SER A 11 20.61 -37.27 28.16
N LEU A 12 21.70 -36.64 28.64
CA LEU A 12 21.71 -35.21 28.95
C LEU A 12 22.14 -34.34 27.77
N MET A 13 22.95 -34.87 26.84
CA MET A 13 23.31 -34.17 25.60
C MET A 13 22.16 -34.14 24.58
N PHE A 14 21.22 -35.09 24.65
CA PHE A 14 20.01 -35.05 23.81
C PHE A 14 18.91 -34.10 24.34
N LEU A 15 18.99 -33.68 25.61
CA LEU A 15 18.05 -32.70 26.18
C LEU A 15 18.51 -31.25 25.93
N PHE A 16 19.80 -31.01 25.75
CA PHE A 16 20.33 -29.67 25.43
C PHE A 16 20.30 -29.31 23.94
N LEU A 17 20.09 -30.27 23.04
CA LEU A 17 19.94 -30.04 21.60
C LEU A 17 18.48 -29.82 21.16
N PHE A 18 17.50 -30.06 22.03
CA PHE A 18 16.08 -29.81 21.77
C PHE A 18 15.54 -28.51 22.40
N ILE A 19 16.37 -27.81 23.18
CA ILE A 19 16.03 -26.51 23.81
C ILE A 19 16.65 -25.32 23.05
N SER A 20 17.53 -25.59 22.08
CA SER A 20 17.97 -24.59 21.11
C SER A 20 16.99 -24.56 19.93
N CYS A 21 16.17 -23.51 19.88
CA CYS A 21 15.30 -23.04 18.77
C CYS A 21 13.79 -22.91 19.08
N LEU A 22 13.40 -22.63 20.33
CA LEU A 22 12.15 -21.88 20.61
C LEU A 22 12.40 -20.36 20.64
N SER A 23 13.43 -19.89 19.95
CA SER A 23 13.53 -18.49 19.58
C SER A 23 12.51 -18.24 18.47
N PRO A 24 11.66 -17.20 18.59
CA PRO A 24 10.71 -16.86 17.55
C PRO A 24 11.45 -16.71 16.21
N SER A 25 11.05 -17.50 15.23
CA SER A 25 11.53 -17.37 13.87
C SER A 25 10.99 -16.08 13.28
N VAL A 26 11.91 -15.27 12.76
CA VAL A 26 11.57 -14.12 11.92
C VAL A 26 11.50 -14.64 10.50
N ILE A 27 10.33 -14.54 9.89
CA ILE A 27 10.13 -14.86 8.48
C ILE A 27 9.76 -13.53 7.81
N LEU A 28 10.47 -13.16 6.75
CA LEU A 28 9.94 -12.18 5.80
C LEU A 28 8.69 -12.81 5.20
N ALA A 29 7.56 -12.14 5.30
CA ALA A 29 6.33 -12.67 4.76
C ALA A 29 6.40 -12.61 3.22
N ASP A 30 6.90 -13.67 2.61
CA ASP A 30 7.10 -13.79 1.15
C ASP A 30 5.76 -14.10 0.42
N SER A 31 4.70 -13.33 0.71
CA SER A 31 3.50 -13.29 -0.14
C SER A 31 3.41 -11.92 -0.81
N TRP A 32 2.93 -11.88 -2.06
CA TRP A 32 2.79 -10.64 -2.86
C TRP A 32 1.96 -9.52 -2.20
N THR A 33 1.31 -9.80 -1.06
CA THR A 33 0.54 -8.87 -0.22
C THR A 33 1.30 -8.29 0.98
N MET A 34 2.54 -8.75 1.23
CA MET A 34 3.29 -8.47 2.47
C MET A 34 4.73 -7.98 2.24
N ASP A 35 5.08 -7.58 1.01
CA ASP A 35 6.37 -6.91 0.75
C ASP A 35 6.55 -5.73 1.72
N GLU A 36 7.73 -5.65 2.36
CA GLU A 36 8.09 -4.71 3.45
C GLU A 36 7.44 -4.94 4.84
N LEU A 37 6.52 -5.89 5.02
CA LEU A 37 5.94 -6.21 6.33
C LEU A 37 6.68 -7.37 7.00
N HIS A 38 6.80 -7.26 8.32
CA HIS A 38 7.47 -8.26 9.14
C HIS A 38 6.45 -9.15 9.84
N TYR A 39 6.84 -10.42 10.05
CA TYR A 39 6.12 -11.33 10.91
C TYR A 39 7.09 -11.99 11.89
N VAL A 40 6.74 -11.92 13.17
CA VAL A 40 7.42 -12.66 14.23
C VAL A 40 6.51 -13.80 14.66
N SER A 41 7.00 -15.03 14.55
CA SER A 41 6.21 -16.20 14.97
C SER A 41 5.92 -16.16 16.47
N LEU A 42 4.73 -16.62 16.82
CA LEU A 42 4.21 -16.60 18.18
C LEU A 42 4.06 -18.02 18.70
N ASN A 43 4.17 -18.18 20.02
CA ASN A 43 3.79 -19.43 20.67
C ASN A 43 2.27 -19.46 20.92
N ALA A 44 1.50 -19.40 19.83
CA ALA A 44 0.04 -19.40 19.83
C ALA A 44 -0.48 -20.25 18.67
N THR A 45 -1.57 -20.97 18.90
CA THR A 45 -2.22 -21.80 17.89
C THR A 45 -3.43 -21.09 17.30
N THR A 46 -3.60 -21.15 15.98
CA THR A 46 -4.80 -20.69 15.30
C THR A 46 -6.05 -21.29 15.93
N SER A 47 -7.00 -20.43 16.32
CA SER A 47 -8.25 -20.86 16.97
C SER A 47 -9.40 -19.91 16.63
N GLY A 48 -10.63 -20.28 17.01
CA GLY A 48 -11.82 -19.47 16.79
C GLY A 48 -12.71 -19.94 15.64
N PHE A 49 -13.57 -19.06 15.15
CA PHE A 49 -14.50 -19.38 14.05
C PHE A 49 -13.97 -18.84 12.72
N SER A 50 -14.29 -19.51 11.61
CA SER A 50 -13.93 -19.01 10.28
C SER A 50 -14.90 -17.91 9.80
N GLY A 51 -14.37 -16.89 9.15
CA GLY A 51 -15.12 -15.83 8.50
C GLY A 51 -14.35 -15.22 7.34
N LEU A 52 -15.05 -14.46 6.49
CA LEU A 52 -14.46 -13.73 5.38
C LEU A 52 -14.24 -12.28 5.80
N ILE A 53 -13.02 -11.75 5.64
CA ILE A 53 -12.77 -10.32 5.82
C ILE A 53 -13.38 -9.58 4.63
N VAL A 54 -14.27 -8.62 4.87
CA VAL A 54 -15.04 -7.93 3.81
C VAL A 54 -14.85 -6.42 3.82
N GLY A 55 -14.10 -5.87 4.77
CA GLY A 55 -13.81 -4.45 4.81
C GLY A 55 -13.22 -3.97 6.12
N THR A 56 -13.03 -2.67 6.22
CA THR A 56 -12.67 -1.98 7.46
C THR A 56 -13.67 -0.89 7.84
N VAL A 57 -13.80 -0.60 9.12
CA VAL A 57 -14.60 0.51 9.67
C VAL A 57 -13.73 1.27 10.67
N ASN A 58 -13.93 2.59 10.77
CA ASN A 58 -13.10 3.47 11.62
C ASN A 58 -11.59 3.29 11.36
N ASN A 59 -11.25 3.07 10.08
CA ASN A 59 -9.92 2.79 9.55
C ASN A 59 -9.37 1.39 9.92
N PHE A 60 -9.30 1.03 11.20
CA PHE A 60 -8.55 -0.15 11.65
C PHE A 60 -9.39 -1.34 12.14
N ASP A 61 -10.70 -1.16 12.36
CA ASP A 61 -11.54 -2.30 12.75
C ASP A 61 -11.88 -3.14 11.53
N LEU A 62 -11.84 -4.47 11.69
CA LEU A 62 -12.17 -5.39 10.60
C LEU A 62 -13.66 -5.74 10.61
N MET A 63 -14.23 -5.75 9.41
CA MET A 63 -15.57 -6.25 9.14
C MET A 63 -15.46 -7.68 8.62
N ILE A 64 -16.10 -8.62 9.32
CA ILE A 64 -16.03 -10.04 9.03
C ILE A 64 -17.42 -10.60 8.77
N LEU A 65 -17.61 -11.18 7.59
CA LEU A 65 -18.82 -11.88 7.21
C LEU A 65 -18.74 -13.35 7.65
N ARG A 66 -19.70 -13.76 8.46
CA ARG A 66 -19.86 -15.15 8.90
C ARG A 66 -21.30 -15.59 8.69
N GLU A 67 -21.51 -16.64 7.91
CA GLU A 67 -22.84 -17.26 7.74
C GLU A 67 -23.94 -16.22 7.40
N GLY A 68 -23.60 -15.20 6.60
CA GLY A 68 -24.53 -14.11 6.23
C GLY A 68 -24.69 -12.99 7.26
N THR A 69 -24.01 -13.07 8.40
CA THR A 69 -23.99 -12.02 9.43
C THR A 69 -22.68 -11.24 9.35
N LEU A 70 -22.79 -9.91 9.25
CA LEU A 70 -21.65 -9.01 9.26
C LEU A 70 -21.30 -8.60 10.69
N LEU A 71 -20.07 -8.88 11.12
CA LEU A 71 -19.57 -8.63 12.47
C LEU A 71 -18.40 -7.63 12.40
N ARG A 72 -18.33 -6.71 13.36
CA ARG A 72 -17.21 -5.76 13.51
C ARG A 72 -16.31 -6.24 14.63
N PHE A 73 -15.00 -6.22 14.41
CA PHE A 73 -14.00 -6.57 15.41
C PHE A 73 -12.89 -5.52 15.49
N VAL A 74 -12.60 -5.11 16.73
CA VAL A 74 -11.38 -4.38 17.08
C VAL A 74 -10.25 -5.41 17.22
N LEU A 75 -9.04 -5.06 16.77
CA LEU A 75 -7.88 -5.94 16.93
C LEU A 75 -7.48 -6.02 18.41
N ALA A 76 -7.65 -7.19 19.01
CA ALA A 76 -7.32 -7.42 20.42
C ALA A 76 -5.80 -7.37 20.67
N GLY A 77 -5.39 -6.94 21.87
CA GLY A 77 -3.99 -6.96 22.30
C GLY A 77 -3.10 -5.88 21.68
N LEU A 78 -3.68 -4.92 20.94
CA LEU A 78 -2.96 -3.82 20.32
C LEU A 78 -3.36 -2.48 20.91
N ASP A 79 -2.38 -1.58 21.02
CA ASP A 79 -2.59 -0.15 21.15
C ASP A 79 -2.18 0.50 19.83
N ILE A 80 -3.18 0.94 19.07
CA ILE A 80 -3.01 1.54 17.74
C ILE A 80 -3.33 3.03 17.88
N PRO A 81 -2.38 3.93 17.53
CA PRO A 81 -2.66 5.36 17.49
C PRO A 81 -3.87 5.68 16.62
N GLN A 82 -4.59 6.76 16.94
CA GLN A 82 -5.66 7.22 16.06
C GLN A 82 -5.10 7.50 14.66
N TYR A 83 -5.84 7.11 13.62
CA TYR A 83 -5.42 7.33 12.25
C TYR A 83 -5.12 8.81 11.99
N ASP A 84 -3.90 9.06 11.53
CA ASP A 84 -3.44 10.34 11.02
C ASP A 84 -2.90 10.14 9.60
N SER A 85 -3.47 10.84 8.63
CA SER A 85 -3.06 10.70 7.23
C SER A 85 -1.67 11.28 6.96
N SER A 86 -1.11 12.11 7.83
CA SER A 86 0.25 12.66 7.71
C SER A 86 1.32 11.64 8.11
N GLU A 87 0.99 10.71 9.00
CA GLU A 87 1.89 9.69 9.54
C GLU A 87 2.03 8.49 8.60
N LEU A 88 3.26 8.14 8.21
CA LEU A 88 3.52 7.02 7.29
C LEU A 88 3.05 5.67 7.85
N TYR A 89 3.28 5.42 9.14
CA TYR A 89 2.86 4.18 9.79
C TYR A 89 1.33 4.02 9.79
N SER A 90 0.56 5.11 9.93
CA SER A 90 -0.91 5.09 9.89
C SER A 90 -1.44 4.70 8.51
N ARG A 91 -0.82 5.23 7.44
CA ARG A 91 -1.16 4.88 6.05
C ARG A 91 -0.81 3.41 5.76
N ARG A 92 0.37 2.95 6.19
CA ARG A 92 0.83 1.57 6.03
C ARG A 92 -0.07 0.57 6.75
N LEU A 93 -0.49 0.86 7.98
CA LEU A 93 -1.43 0.01 8.71
C LEU A 93 -2.77 -0.14 8.00
N LEU A 94 -3.35 0.98 7.54
CA LEU A 94 -4.63 0.94 6.84
C LEU A 94 -4.53 0.14 5.54
N SER A 95 -3.45 0.33 4.78
CA SER A 95 -3.19 -0.41 3.54
C SER A 95 -3.04 -1.91 3.81
N PHE A 96 -2.27 -2.30 4.82
CA PHE A 96 -2.15 -3.70 5.23
C PHE A 96 -3.50 -4.31 5.59
N LEU A 97 -4.30 -3.65 6.44
CA LEU A 97 -5.60 -4.21 6.82
C LEU A 97 -6.54 -4.35 5.62
N ARG A 98 -6.49 -3.41 4.67
CA ARG A 98 -7.27 -3.49 3.42
C ARG A 98 -6.79 -4.59 2.49
N SER A 99 -5.49 -4.87 2.44
CA SER A 99 -4.96 -5.99 1.64
C SER A 99 -5.43 -7.36 2.13
N THR A 100 -5.92 -7.45 3.38
CA THR A 100 -6.55 -8.67 3.91
C THR A 100 -8.00 -8.87 3.48
N ILE A 101 -8.64 -7.89 2.83
CA ILE A 101 -10.03 -8.02 2.37
C ILE A 101 -10.13 -9.11 1.30
N GLY A 102 -11.15 -9.96 1.42
CA GLY A 102 -11.34 -11.14 0.58
C GLY A 102 -10.64 -12.39 1.10
N LEU A 103 -9.78 -12.28 2.13
CA LEU A 103 -9.14 -13.43 2.76
C LEU A 103 -10.08 -14.11 3.75
N GLN A 104 -9.99 -15.44 3.82
CA GLN A 104 -10.53 -16.18 4.96
C GLN A 104 -9.68 -15.94 6.19
N ALA A 105 -10.35 -15.80 7.32
CA ALA A 105 -9.71 -15.62 8.61
C ALA A 105 -10.34 -16.51 9.69
N ALA A 106 -9.50 -16.99 10.60
CA ALA A 106 -9.93 -17.56 11.86
C ALA A 106 -9.96 -16.46 12.94
N VAL A 107 -11.13 -16.29 13.56
CA VAL A 107 -11.43 -15.20 14.48
C VAL A 107 -11.62 -15.75 15.88
N GLN A 108 -10.65 -15.47 16.75
CA GLN A 108 -10.69 -15.79 18.17
C GLN A 108 -11.11 -14.54 18.94
N ARG A 109 -12.32 -14.51 19.48
CA ARG A 109 -12.77 -13.40 20.34
C ARG A 109 -11.94 -13.35 21.62
N ALA A 110 -11.50 -12.16 22.00
CA ALA A 110 -10.86 -11.94 23.29
C ALA A 110 -11.88 -12.06 24.41
N SER A 111 -11.56 -12.82 25.44
CA SER A 111 -12.41 -13.12 26.59
C SER A 111 -12.79 -11.86 27.39
N SER A 112 -11.92 -10.85 27.36
CA SER A 112 -12.06 -9.59 28.10
C SER A 112 -12.96 -8.53 27.45
N SER A 113 -13.46 -8.75 26.22
CA SER A 113 -13.99 -7.66 25.37
C SER A 113 -15.49 -7.69 25.09
N GLU A 114 -16.28 -8.46 25.84
CA GLU A 114 -17.70 -8.77 25.52
C GLU A 114 -17.90 -9.23 24.06
N GLY A 115 -16.85 -9.77 23.43
CA GLY A 115 -16.85 -10.26 22.05
C GLY A 115 -16.68 -9.20 20.97
N THR A 116 -16.31 -7.96 21.30
CA THR A 116 -16.04 -6.87 20.33
C THR A 116 -14.59 -6.81 19.86
N ALA A 117 -13.64 -7.35 20.62
CA ALA A 117 -12.24 -7.47 20.21
C ALA A 117 -11.89 -8.92 19.89
N ALA A 118 -11.01 -9.13 18.90
CA ALA A 118 -10.59 -10.46 18.49
C ALA A 118 -9.14 -10.51 17.99
N TYR A 119 -8.54 -11.68 18.15
CA TYR A 119 -7.33 -12.12 17.46
C TYR A 119 -7.70 -12.74 16.12
N ILE A 120 -7.05 -12.27 15.05
CA ILE A 120 -7.47 -12.57 13.68
C ILE A 120 -6.30 -13.19 12.93
N TRP A 121 -6.46 -14.45 12.56
CA TRP A 121 -5.49 -15.21 11.80
C TRP A 121 -5.90 -15.25 10.33
N ILE A 122 -5.03 -14.82 9.43
CA ILE A 122 -5.22 -14.93 7.98
C ILE A 122 -4.40 -16.10 7.43
N GLN A 123 -4.89 -16.70 6.35
CA GLN A 123 -4.17 -17.76 5.65
C GLN A 123 -3.55 -17.19 4.37
N LEU A 124 -2.22 -17.30 4.25
CA LEU A 124 -1.46 -16.88 3.08
C LEU A 124 -0.50 -18.01 2.70
N ASP A 125 -0.52 -18.41 1.42
CA ASP A 125 0.36 -19.46 0.88
C ASP A 125 0.39 -20.78 1.68
N GLY A 126 -0.76 -21.12 2.29
CA GLY A 126 -0.92 -22.33 3.11
C GLY A 126 -0.53 -22.16 4.58
N GLU A 127 0.13 -21.07 4.95
CA GLU A 127 0.55 -20.75 6.31
C GLU A 127 -0.47 -19.84 7.02
N SER A 128 -0.48 -19.87 8.35
CA SER A 128 -1.36 -19.04 9.18
C SER A 128 -0.59 -17.90 9.86
N TYR A 129 -1.05 -16.68 9.67
CA TYR A 129 -0.41 -15.48 10.20
C TYR A 129 -1.39 -14.68 11.07
N LEU A 130 -0.94 -14.30 12.27
CA LEU A 130 -1.73 -13.41 13.13
C LEU A 130 -1.53 -11.96 12.68
N ILE A 131 -2.62 -11.27 12.31
CA ILE A 131 -2.63 -9.85 11.91
C ILE A 131 -1.92 -9.00 12.96
N GLN A 132 -2.22 -9.22 14.24
CA GLN A 132 -1.60 -8.49 15.35
C GLN A 132 -0.08 -8.60 15.40
N SER A 133 0.47 -9.79 15.12
CA SER A 133 1.94 -9.95 15.09
C SER A 133 2.55 -9.12 13.97
N ILE A 134 1.89 -9.10 12.80
CA ILE A 134 2.35 -8.32 11.64
C ILE A 134 2.34 -6.83 11.96
N VAL A 135 1.24 -6.33 12.55
CA VAL A 135 1.11 -4.93 12.96
C VAL A 135 2.24 -4.53 13.91
N VAL A 136 2.46 -5.31 14.97
CA VAL A 136 3.46 -4.97 15.99
C VAL A 136 4.89 -5.11 15.46
N SER A 137 5.21 -6.22 14.79
CA SER A 137 6.58 -6.47 14.29
C SER A 137 6.99 -5.56 13.13
N SER A 138 6.02 -4.95 12.44
CA SER A 138 6.25 -3.92 11.43
C SER A 138 6.27 -2.50 12.01
N GLY A 139 6.12 -2.34 13.33
CA GLY A 139 6.12 -1.03 14.00
C GLY A 139 4.88 -0.18 13.70
N LEU A 140 3.77 -0.80 13.32
CA LEU A 140 2.53 -0.11 12.94
C LEU A 140 1.56 0.08 14.13
N GLY A 141 1.91 -0.48 15.29
CA GLY A 141 1.18 -0.36 16.55
C GLY A 141 1.99 -0.95 17.69
N ARG A 142 1.50 -0.80 18.93
CA ARG A 142 2.14 -1.31 20.15
C ARG A 142 1.42 -2.53 20.68
N ALA A 143 2.15 -3.38 21.39
CA ALA A 143 1.54 -4.47 22.13
C ALA A 143 0.95 -3.94 23.45
N VAL A 144 -0.25 -4.40 23.82
CA VAL A 144 -0.77 -4.17 25.16
C VAL A 144 -0.27 -5.29 26.06
N GLY A 145 0.48 -4.96 27.11
CA GLY A 145 1.16 -5.92 28.00
C GLY A 145 0.26 -6.91 28.76
N GLU A 146 -1.06 -6.75 28.72
CA GLU A 146 -2.05 -7.66 29.34
C GLU A 146 -2.88 -8.47 28.32
N GLY A 147 -2.45 -8.55 27.06
CA GLY A 147 -3.11 -9.36 26.03
C GLY A 147 -3.08 -10.87 26.31
N GLU A 148 -4.08 -11.61 25.82
CA GLU A 148 -4.15 -13.08 25.92
C GLU A 148 -3.11 -13.80 25.05
N ILE A 149 -2.66 -13.13 23.97
CA ILE A 149 -1.56 -13.57 23.12
C ILE A 149 -0.38 -12.62 23.36
N ASP A 150 0.76 -13.18 23.75
CA ASP A 150 2.00 -12.44 24.00
C ASP A 150 2.61 -11.95 22.68
N LEU A 151 2.71 -10.63 22.51
CA LEU A 151 3.29 -9.95 21.35
C LEU A 151 4.65 -9.29 21.68
N SER A 152 5.21 -9.53 22.87
CA SER A 152 6.43 -8.84 23.35
C SER A 152 7.62 -9.03 22.42
N ASN A 153 7.80 -10.24 21.87
CA ASN A 153 8.87 -10.54 20.93
C ASN A 153 8.72 -9.77 19.60
N ALA A 154 7.48 -9.56 19.15
CA ALA A 154 7.19 -8.77 17.95
C ALA A 154 7.53 -7.29 18.19
N GLU A 155 7.19 -6.77 19.37
CA GLU A 155 7.46 -5.38 19.74
C GLU A 155 8.96 -5.13 19.93
N GLU A 156 9.66 -6.04 20.62
CA GLU A 156 11.11 -5.99 20.77
C GLU A 156 11.82 -6.04 19.41
N TYR A 157 11.32 -6.84 18.47
CA TYR A 157 11.83 -6.91 17.10
C TYR A 157 11.72 -5.56 16.39
N ALA A 158 10.55 -4.93 16.43
CA ALA A 158 10.30 -3.64 15.77
C ALA A 158 11.13 -2.52 16.39
N SER A 159 11.18 -2.47 17.73
CA SER A 159 11.97 -1.48 18.48
C SER A 159 13.46 -1.59 18.17
N LYS A 160 14.03 -2.81 18.19
CA LYS A 160 15.46 -3.03 17.87
C LYS A 160 15.86 -2.62 16.45
N ARG A 161 14.90 -2.59 15.53
CA ARG A 161 15.10 -2.21 14.13
C ARG A 161 14.67 -0.79 13.81
N ALA A 162 14.19 -0.02 14.80
CA ALA A 162 13.64 1.32 14.60
C ALA A 162 12.60 1.36 13.46
N LEU A 163 11.58 0.50 13.55
CA LEU A 163 10.53 0.41 12.53
C LEU A 163 9.30 1.23 12.92
N GLY A 164 8.71 1.93 11.95
CA GLY A 164 7.43 2.62 12.08
C GLY A 164 7.43 3.60 13.24
N ILE A 165 6.57 3.39 14.24
CA ILE A 165 6.48 4.25 15.44
C ILE A 165 7.75 4.28 16.31
N TRP A 166 8.68 3.35 16.07
CA TRP A 166 9.98 3.28 16.76
C TRP A 166 11.11 3.91 15.97
N ASP A 167 10.84 4.28 14.71
CA ASP A 167 11.72 5.15 13.95
C ASP A 167 11.52 6.56 14.49
N GLU A 168 12.52 7.12 15.17
CA GLU A 168 12.53 8.56 15.47
C GLU A 168 12.62 9.26 14.12
N GLU A 169 11.48 9.56 13.49
CA GLU A 169 11.47 10.28 12.21
C GLU A 169 12.35 11.53 12.38
N PRO A 170 13.42 11.70 11.58
CA PRO A 170 14.10 12.98 11.53
C PRO A 170 13.06 14.01 11.10
N ASP A 171 12.99 15.13 11.85
CA ASP A 171 12.22 16.32 11.51
C ASP A 171 12.05 16.43 10.00
N VAL A 172 10.80 16.26 9.53
CA VAL A 172 10.32 16.50 8.17
C VAL A 172 11.45 16.97 7.26
N VAL A 173 12.11 16.04 6.57
CA VAL A 173 13.00 16.43 5.48
C VAL A 173 12.10 17.06 4.44
N LYS A 174 11.99 18.39 4.50
CA LYS A 174 11.59 19.21 3.35
C LYS A 174 12.51 18.79 2.23
N ALA A 175 11.96 18.03 1.28
CA ALA A 175 12.62 17.74 0.02
C ALA A 175 12.88 19.09 -0.66
N THR A 176 14.09 19.61 -0.46
CA THR A 176 14.62 20.67 -1.29
C THR A 176 15.12 19.96 -2.53
N ILE A 177 14.32 19.96 -3.58
CA ILE A 177 14.75 19.50 -4.90
C ILE A 177 15.88 20.45 -5.33
N GLN A 178 17.10 19.93 -5.43
CA GLN A 178 18.20 20.59 -6.12
C GLN A 178 17.88 20.59 -7.62
N GLU A 179 17.77 21.79 -8.19
CA GLU A 179 17.88 22.00 -9.62
C GLU A 179 19.29 21.57 -10.08
N ASP A 180 19.42 20.36 -10.64
CA ASP A 180 20.58 20.04 -11.47
C ASP A 180 20.30 20.53 -12.90
N VAL A 181 20.60 21.81 -13.10
CA VAL A 181 20.99 22.32 -14.41
C VAL A 181 22.41 21.85 -14.67
N HIS A 182 22.59 20.85 -15.54
CA HIS A 182 23.62 20.96 -16.57
C HIS A 182 23.27 20.16 -17.83
N GLN A 183 23.30 20.93 -18.93
CA GLN A 183 23.08 20.57 -20.32
C GLN A 183 24.01 19.44 -20.80
N ALA A 184 23.47 18.54 -21.61
CA ALA A 184 24.22 17.94 -22.70
C ALA A 184 23.57 18.39 -24.01
N GLU A 185 24.25 19.28 -24.72
CA GLU A 185 23.96 19.57 -26.12
C GLU A 185 24.12 18.29 -26.94
N THR A 186 23.10 17.94 -27.73
CA THR A 186 23.33 17.23 -28.98
C THR A 186 22.39 17.79 -30.03
N LYS A 187 22.95 18.62 -30.91
CA LYS A 187 22.37 18.96 -32.20
C LYS A 187 22.70 17.85 -33.19
N GLU A 188 21.66 17.29 -33.82
CA GLU A 188 21.51 17.02 -35.27
C GLU A 188 20.16 16.26 -35.42
N SER A 189 19.06 16.88 -35.85
CA SER A 189 18.68 17.26 -37.23
C SER A 189 18.32 16.08 -38.13
N LEU A 190 17.07 16.12 -38.65
CA LEU A 190 16.42 15.39 -39.78
C LEU A 190 15.25 14.52 -39.26
N GLN A 191 13.97 14.71 -39.60
CA GLN A 191 13.33 15.33 -40.76
C GLN A 191 11.90 15.81 -40.41
N ASN A 192 11.47 16.86 -41.12
CA ASN A 192 10.09 17.32 -41.23
C ASN A 192 9.13 16.19 -41.64
N HIS A 193 8.13 15.94 -40.80
CA HIS A 193 6.75 15.77 -41.26
C HIS A 193 5.88 16.66 -40.38
N SER A 194 5.12 17.57 -41.00
CA SER A 194 4.26 18.54 -40.32
C SER A 194 3.06 17.84 -39.67
N LEU A 195 3.30 17.24 -38.52
CA LEU A 195 2.24 16.84 -37.62
C LEU A 195 2.23 17.88 -36.51
N LEU A 196 1.07 18.49 -36.30
CA LEU A 196 0.83 19.42 -35.20
C LEU A 196 1.05 18.68 -33.87
N ASP A 197 1.24 19.43 -32.78
CA ASP A 197 1.30 18.84 -31.45
C ASP A 197 -0.13 18.45 -31.01
N ALA A 198 -0.27 17.26 -30.43
CA ALA A 198 -1.56 16.82 -29.93
C ALA A 198 -1.94 17.63 -28.70
N LYS A 199 -3.21 18.05 -28.65
CA LYS A 199 -3.78 18.70 -27.47
C LYS A 199 -4.56 17.68 -26.65
N LEU A 200 -3.96 17.21 -25.57
CA LEU A 200 -4.57 16.23 -24.66
C LEU A 200 -5.45 16.92 -23.61
N VAL A 201 -6.60 16.32 -23.34
CA VAL A 201 -7.49 16.71 -22.24
C VAL A 201 -7.87 15.48 -21.42
N ILE A 202 -8.13 15.66 -20.13
CA ILE A 202 -8.66 14.57 -19.29
C ILE A 202 -10.15 14.42 -19.62
N SER A 203 -10.53 13.25 -20.12
CA SER A 203 -11.93 12.93 -20.40
C SER A 203 -12.60 12.17 -19.27
N GLU A 204 -11.84 11.34 -18.54
CA GLU A 204 -12.38 10.47 -17.49
C GLU A 204 -11.30 10.15 -16.46
N ILE A 205 -11.72 10.06 -15.19
CA ILE A 205 -10.92 9.53 -14.10
C ILE A 205 -11.81 8.58 -13.29
N ASP A 206 -11.36 7.34 -13.18
CA ASP A 206 -11.93 6.38 -12.24
C ASP A 206 -10.90 6.07 -11.17
N ILE A 207 -11.26 6.25 -9.90
CA ILE A 207 -10.41 5.87 -8.76
C ILE A 207 -11.07 4.69 -8.06
N PHE A 208 -10.32 3.60 -7.94
CA PHE A 208 -10.75 2.36 -7.34
C PHE A 208 -10.08 2.16 -5.99
N GLU A 209 -10.68 1.32 -5.14
CA GLU A 209 -10.07 0.85 -3.91
C GLU A 209 -9.47 1.97 -3.02
N ASN A 210 -10.14 3.13 -2.97
CA ASN A 210 -9.71 4.32 -2.22
C ASN A 210 -8.34 4.89 -2.63
N GLY A 211 -8.01 4.87 -3.93
CA GLY A 211 -6.77 5.45 -4.46
C GLY A 211 -5.63 4.45 -4.59
N GLU A 212 -5.87 3.16 -4.32
CA GLU A 212 -4.90 2.11 -4.62
C GLU A 212 -4.71 1.93 -6.13
N TYR A 213 -5.78 2.14 -6.90
CA TYR A 213 -5.72 2.19 -8.35
C TYR A 213 -6.51 3.38 -8.91
N ALA A 214 -6.09 3.85 -10.07
CA ALA A 214 -6.93 4.72 -10.88
C ALA A 214 -6.74 4.43 -12.37
N MET A 215 -7.76 4.77 -13.16
CA MET A 215 -7.65 4.90 -14.60
C MET A 215 -7.82 6.36 -14.96
N ILE A 216 -6.83 6.95 -15.63
CA ILE A 216 -6.94 8.27 -16.22
C ILE A 216 -7.05 8.09 -17.73
N VAL A 217 -8.13 8.59 -18.32
CA VAL A 217 -8.30 8.59 -19.78
C VAL A 217 -8.04 9.99 -20.31
N LEU A 218 -7.04 10.10 -21.16
CA LEU A 218 -6.74 11.31 -21.92
C LEU A 218 -7.33 11.18 -23.31
N THR A 219 -8.04 12.19 -23.78
CA THR A 219 -8.54 12.27 -25.15
C THR A 219 -7.80 13.36 -25.91
N ALA A 220 -7.37 13.07 -27.14
CA ALA A 220 -6.81 14.07 -28.04
C ALA A 220 -7.92 14.99 -28.56
N SER A 221 -8.02 16.19 -27.98
CA SER A 221 -8.90 17.25 -28.49
C SER A 221 -8.45 17.77 -29.87
N GLU A 222 -7.14 17.72 -30.12
CA GLU A 222 -6.50 17.94 -31.42
C GLU A 222 -5.50 16.82 -31.66
N GLY A 223 -5.52 16.22 -32.86
CA GLY A 223 -4.61 15.14 -33.23
C GLY A 223 -3.21 15.65 -33.54
N GLY A 224 -2.20 14.84 -33.29
CA GLY A 224 -0.82 15.26 -33.39
C GLY A 224 0.18 14.39 -32.63
N ARG A 225 1.40 14.88 -32.50
CA ARG A 225 2.44 14.24 -31.69
C ARG A 225 2.28 14.58 -30.21
N PHE A 226 2.48 13.60 -29.34
CA PHE A 226 2.37 13.80 -27.88
C PHE A 226 3.66 13.47 -27.12
N ASP A 227 4.70 12.97 -27.80
CA ASP A 227 6.03 12.76 -27.21
C ASP A 227 6.56 14.04 -26.56
N GLY A 228 6.96 13.95 -25.30
CA GLY A 228 7.43 15.09 -24.51
C GLY A 228 6.35 15.83 -23.72
N SER A 229 5.08 15.46 -23.85
CA SER A 229 4.02 15.94 -22.95
C SER A 229 4.21 15.35 -21.55
N THR A 230 3.64 16.00 -20.53
CA THR A 230 3.64 15.47 -19.16
C THR A 230 2.25 15.52 -18.55
N LEU A 231 1.95 14.54 -17.70
CA LEU A 231 0.79 14.50 -16.83
C LEU A 231 1.31 14.55 -15.39
N SER A 232 0.78 15.41 -14.55
CA SER A 232 1.33 15.64 -13.20
C SER A 232 0.23 15.68 -12.17
N ILE A 233 0.50 15.12 -10.98
CA ILE A 233 -0.34 15.30 -9.79
C ILE A 233 0.13 16.59 -9.14
N VAL A 234 -0.78 17.53 -8.94
CA VAL A 234 -0.45 18.86 -8.44
C VAL A 234 -0.86 18.98 -6.99
N SER A 235 -0.01 19.62 -6.20
CA SER A 235 -0.28 19.78 -4.78
C SER A 235 -1.54 20.59 -4.53
N ARG A 236 -2.40 20.05 -3.65
CA ARG A 236 -3.63 20.73 -3.21
C ARG A 236 -3.35 22.05 -2.48
N SER A 237 -2.21 22.16 -1.80
CA SER A 237 -1.82 23.37 -1.07
C SER A 237 -1.08 24.38 -1.94
N GLU A 238 -0.36 23.93 -2.97
CA GLU A 238 0.45 24.77 -3.85
C GLU A 238 0.32 24.34 -5.31
N SER A 239 -0.56 25.01 -6.05
CA SER A 239 -0.91 24.65 -7.44
C SER A 239 0.23 24.74 -8.47
N ARG A 240 1.41 25.18 -8.06
CA ARG A 240 2.61 25.25 -8.92
C ARG A 240 3.56 24.07 -8.73
N LEU A 241 3.39 23.32 -7.64
CA LEU A 241 4.27 22.23 -7.25
C LEU A 241 3.68 20.91 -7.71
N ASP A 242 4.44 20.19 -8.55
CA ASP A 242 4.13 18.81 -8.91
C ASP A 242 4.52 17.89 -7.75
N GLU A 243 3.56 17.11 -7.27
CA GLU A 243 3.79 16.03 -6.29
C GLU A 243 4.37 14.80 -6.99
N ASP A 244 3.92 14.53 -8.22
CA ASP A 244 4.48 13.50 -9.08
C ASP A 244 4.23 13.82 -10.56
N LEU A 245 5.04 13.25 -11.44
CA LEU A 245 5.03 13.52 -12.88
C LEU A 245 5.23 12.27 -13.72
N PHE A 246 4.32 12.07 -14.67
CA PHE A 246 4.39 11.10 -15.73
C PHE A 246 4.85 11.75 -17.05
N PHE A 247 5.83 11.13 -17.70
CA PHE A 247 6.41 11.62 -18.95
C PHE A 247 6.05 10.70 -20.13
N PHE A 248 5.47 11.27 -21.19
CA PHE A 248 5.17 10.51 -22.41
C PHE A 248 6.41 10.40 -23.31
N ALA A 249 7.05 9.23 -23.30
CA ALA A 249 8.23 8.95 -24.11
C ALA A 249 7.93 8.25 -25.46
N SER A 250 6.67 8.02 -25.81
CA SER A 250 6.29 7.26 -27.00
C SER A 250 6.30 8.11 -28.28
N GLU A 251 6.96 7.65 -29.33
CA GLU A 251 7.05 8.34 -30.64
C GLU A 251 5.77 8.24 -31.50
N GLY A 252 4.60 8.14 -30.88
CA GLY A 252 3.30 7.98 -31.54
C GLY A 252 2.65 9.29 -32.01
N VAL A 253 1.64 9.15 -32.88
CA VAL A 253 0.76 10.22 -33.33
C VAL A 253 -0.65 9.83 -32.98
N LEU A 254 -1.42 10.75 -32.39
CA LEU A 254 -2.81 10.53 -32.05
C LEU A 254 -3.72 11.17 -33.10
N GLU A 255 -4.78 10.48 -33.49
CA GLU A 255 -5.90 11.06 -34.20
C GLU A 255 -6.80 11.87 -33.25
N MET A 256 -7.58 12.80 -33.79
CA MET A 256 -8.56 13.54 -32.99
C MET A 256 -9.58 12.56 -32.40
N GLN A 257 -9.90 12.73 -31.11
CA GLN A 257 -10.72 11.83 -30.29
C GLN A 257 -10.09 10.46 -29.96
N GLU A 258 -8.84 10.22 -30.36
CA GLU A 258 -8.11 9.03 -29.89
C GLU A 258 -7.83 9.15 -28.39
N GLN A 259 -7.88 8.00 -27.70
CA GLN A 259 -7.77 7.92 -26.26
C GLN A 259 -6.46 7.26 -25.85
N LEU A 260 -5.84 7.79 -24.80
CA LEU A 260 -4.76 7.15 -24.06
C LEU A 260 -5.24 6.84 -22.65
N LYS A 261 -5.10 5.59 -22.25
CA LYS A 261 -5.49 5.08 -20.94
C LYS A 261 -4.26 4.86 -20.09
N ILE A 262 -4.23 5.50 -18.93
CA ILE A 262 -3.11 5.45 -17.99
C ILE A 262 -3.62 4.77 -16.73
N PHE A 263 -3.09 3.59 -16.46
CA PHE A 263 -3.34 2.90 -15.22
C PHE A 263 -2.37 3.41 -14.15
N VAL A 264 -2.93 3.95 -13.07
CA VAL A 264 -2.20 4.44 -11.90
C VAL A 264 -2.31 3.40 -10.80
N THR A 265 -1.19 3.03 -10.19
CA THR A 265 -1.15 2.05 -9.10
C THR A 265 -0.05 2.40 -8.12
N LEU A 266 -0.19 2.01 -6.86
CA LEU A 266 0.90 2.06 -5.89
C LEU A 266 1.89 0.89 -6.04
N ASP A 267 1.55 -0.10 -6.86
CA ASP A 267 2.32 -1.33 -7.02
C ASP A 267 2.22 -1.85 -8.45
N ARG A 268 3.37 -1.87 -9.16
CA ARG A 268 3.48 -2.34 -10.56
C ARG A 268 3.37 -3.85 -10.71
N SER A 269 3.51 -4.61 -9.64
CA SER A 269 3.48 -6.08 -9.66
C SER A 269 2.05 -6.64 -9.69
N ARG A 270 1.05 -5.81 -9.36
CA ARG A 270 -0.36 -6.21 -9.36
C ARG A 270 -0.89 -6.38 -10.79
N GLN A 271 -1.33 -7.59 -11.10
CA GLN A 271 -2.02 -7.89 -12.36
C GLN A 271 -3.50 -7.49 -12.26
N VAL A 272 -3.84 -6.32 -12.78
CA VAL A 272 -5.23 -5.88 -12.89
C VAL A 272 -5.69 -6.03 -14.33
N THR A 273 -6.87 -6.62 -14.55
CA THR A 273 -7.46 -6.85 -15.88
C THR A 273 -8.11 -5.58 -16.43
N PHE A 274 -7.35 -4.50 -16.59
CA PHE A 274 -7.75 -3.32 -17.33
C PHE A 274 -6.93 -3.21 -18.62
N ASP A 275 -7.58 -2.77 -19.69
CA ASP A 275 -6.90 -2.44 -20.95
C ASP A 275 -6.35 -1.01 -20.83
N TYR A 276 -5.02 -0.88 -20.77
CA TYR A 276 -4.32 0.40 -20.61
C TYR A 276 -3.08 0.50 -21.51
N ASP A 277 -2.74 1.71 -21.91
CA ASP A 277 -1.60 2.01 -22.77
C ASP A 277 -0.33 2.26 -21.96
N TYR A 278 -0.50 2.83 -20.76
CA TYR A 278 0.61 3.20 -19.88
C TYR A 278 0.36 2.80 -18.43
N LEU A 279 1.44 2.49 -17.72
CA LEU A 279 1.47 2.23 -16.29
C LEU A 279 2.21 3.37 -15.58
N TRP A 280 1.58 3.99 -14.61
CA TRP A 280 2.17 5.01 -13.75
C TRP A 280 2.09 4.57 -12.29
N GLU A 281 3.24 4.46 -11.64
CA GLU A 281 3.30 4.15 -10.22
C GLU A 281 3.17 5.43 -9.40
N SER A 282 1.96 5.71 -8.89
CA SER A 282 1.64 6.96 -8.20
C SER A 282 0.38 6.84 -7.33
N TYR A 283 0.08 7.88 -6.57
CA TYR A 283 -1.10 7.96 -5.69
C TYR A 283 -2.06 9.07 -6.12
N LEU A 284 -3.33 8.74 -6.33
CA LEU A 284 -4.41 9.72 -6.47
C LEU A 284 -5.30 9.75 -5.22
N ASP A 285 -5.50 10.93 -4.63
CA ASP A 285 -6.35 11.07 -3.44
C ASP A 285 -7.82 10.85 -3.85
N PRO A 286 -8.51 9.82 -3.34
CA PRO A 286 -9.89 9.51 -3.69
C PRO A 286 -10.87 10.60 -3.23
N ARG A 287 -10.44 11.58 -2.43
CA ARG A 287 -11.24 12.74 -2.03
C ARG A 287 -11.14 13.89 -3.02
N GLY A 288 -10.40 13.74 -4.12
CA GLY A 288 -10.21 14.76 -5.16
C GLY A 288 -8.78 15.32 -5.24
N GLY A 289 -8.59 16.37 -6.04
CA GLY A 289 -7.30 17.04 -6.14
C GLY A 289 -7.11 17.71 -7.48
N TYR A 290 -5.85 17.97 -7.83
CA TYR A 290 -5.50 18.65 -9.06
C TYR A 290 -4.58 17.79 -9.92
N ILE A 291 -4.83 17.82 -11.22
CA ILE A 291 -3.99 17.18 -12.22
C ILE A 291 -3.66 18.21 -13.29
N ARG A 292 -2.41 18.21 -13.75
CA ARG A 292 -1.94 19.10 -14.80
C ARG A 292 -1.49 18.30 -16.02
N ILE A 293 -1.91 18.75 -17.19
CA ILE A 293 -1.32 18.33 -18.45
C ILE A 293 -0.45 19.48 -18.96
N ARG A 294 0.81 19.20 -19.27
CA ARG A 294 1.69 20.11 -20.01
C ARG A 294 1.92 19.52 -21.40
N GLY A 295 1.45 20.22 -22.42
CA GLY A 295 1.71 19.87 -23.81
C GLY A 295 3.17 20.08 -24.19
N ARG A 296 3.57 19.49 -25.31
CA ARG A 296 4.91 19.66 -25.89
C ARG A 296 5.24 21.11 -26.23
N ASP A 297 4.22 21.87 -26.62
CA ASP A 297 4.28 23.30 -26.89
C ASP A 297 4.50 24.15 -25.62
N GLY A 298 4.48 23.52 -24.44
CA GLY A 298 4.62 24.17 -23.14
C GLY A 298 3.31 24.74 -22.59
N ILE A 299 2.19 24.56 -23.29
CA ILE A 299 0.88 24.98 -22.80
C ILE A 299 0.46 24.04 -21.68
N GLU A 300 0.04 24.62 -20.56
CA GLU A 300 -0.46 23.88 -19.40
C GLU A 300 -1.97 24.01 -19.31
N THR A 301 -2.62 22.93 -18.89
CA THR A 301 -4.03 22.95 -18.48
C THR A 301 -4.14 22.23 -17.15
N LEU A 302 -4.72 22.93 -16.18
CA LEU A 302 -4.97 22.40 -14.84
C LEU A 302 -6.40 21.86 -14.78
N PHE A 303 -6.60 20.78 -14.05
CA PHE A 303 -7.89 20.15 -13.86
C PHE A 303 -8.09 19.89 -12.38
N GLU A 304 -9.29 20.19 -11.88
CA GLU A 304 -9.76 19.73 -10.57
C GLU A 304 -10.56 18.46 -10.76
N TYR A 305 -10.29 17.43 -9.96
CA TYR A 305 -11.13 16.24 -9.87
C TYR A 305 -11.76 16.14 -8.48
N GLU A 306 -13.07 15.88 -8.43
CA GLU A 306 -13.81 15.70 -7.19
C GLU A 306 -14.77 14.52 -7.31
N TYR A 307 -14.91 13.73 -6.23
CA TYR A 307 -15.90 12.67 -6.19
C TYR A 307 -17.31 13.24 -6.03
N ASP A 308 -18.16 13.06 -7.05
CA ASP A 308 -19.57 13.44 -6.99
C ASP A 308 -20.45 12.22 -6.71
N ARG A 309 -21.04 12.23 -5.52
CA ARG A 309 -21.98 11.19 -5.04
C ARG A 309 -23.20 11.02 -5.94
N ARG A 310 -23.59 12.02 -6.74
CA ARG A 310 -24.77 11.98 -7.61
C ARG A 310 -24.56 11.05 -8.80
N ILE A 311 -23.34 10.99 -9.31
CA ILE A 311 -22.96 10.12 -10.43
C ILE A 311 -22.16 8.90 -9.96
N SER A 312 -21.83 8.83 -8.67
CA SER A 312 -21.00 7.78 -8.09
C SER A 312 -19.65 7.65 -8.81
N GLY A 313 -19.05 8.78 -9.16
CA GLY A 313 -17.84 8.88 -9.97
C GLY A 313 -17.19 10.25 -9.82
N PHE A 314 -16.06 10.46 -10.49
CA PHE A 314 -15.32 11.73 -10.41
C PHE A 314 -15.76 12.69 -11.50
N ILE A 315 -16.00 13.94 -11.12
CA ILE A 315 -16.15 15.05 -12.06
C ILE A 315 -14.79 15.68 -12.22
N VAL A 316 -14.36 15.85 -13.47
CA VAL A 316 -13.13 16.55 -13.82
C VAL A 316 -13.48 17.88 -14.46
N THR A 317 -12.99 18.97 -13.88
CA THR A 317 -13.28 20.34 -14.33
C THR A 317 -11.98 21.02 -14.74
N PRO A 318 -11.83 21.48 -16.00
CA PRO A 318 -10.69 22.29 -16.39
C PRO A 318 -10.72 23.62 -15.63
N LEU A 319 -9.56 24.02 -15.13
CA LEU A 319 -9.33 25.31 -14.49
C LEU A 319 -8.53 26.17 -15.48
N ASP A 320 -9.15 27.28 -15.91
CA ASP A 320 -8.56 28.28 -16.82
C ASP A 320 -7.39 29.04 -16.18
#